data_AF-A0A8B7NV48-F1
#
_entry.id   AF-A0A8B7NV48-F1
#
_cell.length_a   1.000
_cell.length_b   1.000
_cell.length_c   1.000
_cell.angle_alpha   90.00
_cell.angle_beta   90.00
_cell.angle_gamma   90.00
#
_symmetry.space_group_name_H-M   'P 1'
#
loop_
_entity.id
_entity.type
_entity.pdbx_description
1 polymer ?
#
loop_
_entity_poly.entity_id
_entity_poly.type
_entity_poly.pdbx_seq_one_letter_code
_entity_poly.pdbx_strand_id
1 'polypeptide(L)'
;MKKSVGLVLLLIATFAYSSVGSPGNKKGTPPIKYKSPGVSTSECKSSVAMIIFENQDLKNALSACKSDPKGRAALTALRAQATCRDYEFKEDNGGKCNEVAAPYMKCVAGKLGYLKAGGSIDGAKILDRYRNYAVSLGSRCRDLYDSALGKCGTTISNYAFLGKLKCLTTAINQSG
;
A
#
# COMPACT_ATOMS: atom_id res chain seq x y z
N MET A 1 28.48 -16.13 50.98
CA MET A 1 29.41 -15.34 50.14
C MET A 1 30.16 -16.26 49.20
N LYS A 2 29.81 -16.28 47.91
CA LYS A 2 30.72 -16.62 46.79
C LYS A 2 30.24 -15.85 45.56
N LYS A 3 31.06 -14.90 45.11
CA LYS A 3 30.95 -14.23 43.82
C LYS A 3 31.32 -15.25 42.75
N SER A 4 30.57 -15.31 41.66
CA SER A 4 31.08 -15.86 40.40
C SER A 4 30.42 -15.13 39.25
N VAL A 5 31.13 -14.11 38.77
CA VAL A 5 30.85 -13.42 37.52
C VAL A 5 31.45 -14.29 36.42
N GLY A 6 30.58 -14.98 35.68
CA GLY A 6 30.94 -15.78 34.52
C GLY A 6 30.35 -15.15 33.26
N LEU A 7 31.08 -14.16 32.73
CA LEU A 7 31.06 -13.78 31.32
C LEU A 7 31.24 -15.06 30.48
N VAL A 8 30.53 -15.22 29.35
CA VAL A 8 31.08 -15.69 28.06
C VAL A 8 29.98 -16.11 27.05
N LEU A 9 30.07 -15.46 25.88
CA LEU A 9 29.67 -15.85 24.50
C LEU A 9 28.18 -16.01 24.14
N LEU A 10 27.64 -14.89 23.64
CA LEU A 10 26.61 -14.85 22.59
C LEU A 10 27.18 -15.51 21.30
N LEU A 11 26.77 -16.74 21.03
CA LEU A 11 26.91 -17.38 19.73
C LEU A 11 25.62 -17.14 18.93
N ILE A 12 25.66 -16.15 18.04
CA ILE A 12 24.63 -15.92 17.03
C ILE A 12 24.87 -16.95 15.92
N ALA A 13 24.08 -18.02 15.92
CA ALA A 13 24.05 -18.95 14.81
C ALA A 13 23.12 -18.41 13.71
N THR A 14 23.72 -17.89 12.65
CA THR A 14 23.05 -17.58 11.38
C THR A 14 22.74 -18.91 10.69
N PHE A 15 21.51 -19.38 10.81
CA PHE A 15 21.03 -20.50 9.99
C PHE A 15 20.59 -19.95 8.63
N ALA A 16 21.46 -20.15 7.65
CA ALA A 16 21.14 -20.01 6.25
C ALA A 16 19.95 -20.91 5.92
N TYR A 17 18.82 -20.31 5.52
CA TYR A 17 17.70 -21.06 4.94
C TYR A 17 18.09 -21.48 3.52
N SER A 18 18.69 -22.66 3.40
CA SER A 18 18.84 -23.37 2.12
C SER A 18 17.48 -23.96 1.76
N SER A 19 16.72 -23.33 0.88
CA SER A 19 15.52 -23.92 0.29
C SER A 19 15.93 -25.02 -0.70
N VAL A 20 15.97 -26.25 -0.18
CA VAL A 20 15.99 -27.47 -1.00
C VAL A 20 14.69 -27.57 -1.78
N GLY A 21 14.81 -27.66 -3.10
CA GLY A 21 13.69 -27.92 -3.98
C GLY A 21 13.14 -29.33 -3.78
N SER A 22 11.81 -29.45 -3.75
CA SER A 22 11.16 -30.65 -4.26
C SER A 22 9.80 -30.35 -4.89
N PRO A 23 9.41 -31.16 -5.90
CA PRO A 23 8.39 -30.84 -6.88
C PRO A 23 7.02 -31.38 -6.45
N GLY A 24 5.98 -30.58 -6.62
CA GLY A 24 4.62 -30.99 -6.26
C GLY A 24 3.58 -30.00 -6.75
N ASN A 25 3.10 -30.24 -7.97
CA ASN A 25 1.97 -29.58 -8.63
C ASN A 25 0.82 -29.15 -7.70
N LYS A 26 0.44 -27.86 -7.69
CA LYS A 26 -0.95 -27.37 -7.88
C LYS A 26 -0.98 -25.93 -8.43
N LYS A 27 -1.54 -25.79 -9.64
CA LYS A 27 -2.08 -24.61 -10.34
C LYS A 27 -1.76 -23.20 -9.78
N GLY A 28 -0.91 -22.49 -10.54
CA GLY A 28 -1.29 -21.18 -11.06
C GLY A 28 -0.98 -19.95 -10.20
N THR A 29 0.26 -19.80 -9.73
CA THR A 29 0.81 -18.46 -9.47
C THR A 29 2.25 -18.47 -9.98
N PRO A 30 2.61 -17.71 -11.02
CA PRO A 30 4.00 -17.67 -11.45
C PRO A 30 4.82 -17.02 -10.32
N PRO A 31 5.93 -17.65 -9.88
CA PRO A 31 6.88 -16.99 -9.00
C PRO A 31 7.45 -15.79 -9.76
N ILE A 32 7.34 -14.59 -9.19
CA ILE A 32 7.84 -13.40 -9.87
C ILE A 32 9.38 -13.46 -9.93
N LYS A 33 9.91 -13.97 -11.03
CA LYS A 33 11.33 -13.93 -11.37
C LYS A 33 11.64 -12.55 -11.94
N TYR A 34 11.93 -11.55 -11.10
CA TYR A 34 12.48 -10.28 -11.58
C TYR A 34 13.96 -10.44 -11.93
N LYS A 35 14.22 -10.87 -13.17
CA LYS A 35 15.52 -10.69 -13.82
C LYS A 35 15.30 -10.36 -15.30
N SER A 36 15.12 -9.09 -15.63
CA SER A 36 15.46 -8.58 -16.97
C SER A 36 15.51 -7.04 -17.02
N PRO A 37 16.44 -6.43 -17.79
CA PRO A 37 16.53 -5.00 -17.98
C PRO A 37 15.50 -4.56 -19.03
N GLY A 38 14.42 -3.92 -18.58
CA GLY A 38 13.43 -3.31 -19.47
C GLY A 38 12.00 -3.56 -19.03
N VAL A 39 11.60 -3.07 -17.84
CA VAL A 39 10.19 -3.02 -17.47
C VAL A 39 9.51 -1.96 -18.33
N SER A 40 8.56 -2.37 -19.18
CA SER A 40 7.74 -1.48 -19.97
C SER A 40 6.82 -0.64 -19.07
N THR A 41 6.33 0.50 -19.58
CA THR A 41 5.44 1.39 -18.83
C THR A 41 4.16 0.68 -18.34
N SER A 42 3.59 -0.20 -19.18
CA SER A 42 2.40 -0.98 -18.87
C SER A 42 2.64 -2.04 -17.78
N GLU A 43 3.82 -2.69 -17.79
CA GLU A 43 4.24 -3.63 -16.75
C GLU A 43 4.47 -2.90 -15.42
N CYS A 44 5.02 -1.69 -15.46
CA CYS A 44 5.23 -0.90 -14.26
C CYS A 44 3.93 -0.52 -13.56
N LYS A 45 2.98 0.06 -14.31
CA LYS A 45 1.64 0.40 -13.82
C LYS A 45 0.98 -0.80 -13.16
N SER A 46 0.90 -1.90 -13.90
CA SER A 46 0.19 -3.10 -13.49
C SER A 46 0.83 -3.69 -12.24
N SER A 47 2.16 -3.73 -12.17
CA SER A 47 2.90 -4.25 -11.03
C SER A 47 2.74 -3.38 -9.77
N VAL A 48 2.86 -2.04 -9.88
CA VAL A 48 2.67 -1.14 -8.72
C VAL A 48 1.24 -1.23 -8.18
N ALA A 49 0.23 -1.17 -9.06
CA ALA A 49 -1.17 -1.28 -8.65
C ALA A 49 -1.46 -2.64 -8.01
N MET A 50 -0.98 -3.73 -8.61
CA MET A 50 -1.18 -5.09 -8.12
C MET A 50 -0.54 -5.29 -6.74
N ILE A 51 0.72 -4.89 -6.56
CA ILE A 51 1.42 -5.04 -5.26
C ILE A 51 0.64 -4.37 -4.13
N ILE A 52 0.03 -3.21 -4.39
CA ILE A 52 -0.70 -2.47 -3.35
C ILE A 52 -2.11 -3.03 -3.13
N PHE A 53 -2.88 -3.30 -4.19
CA PHE A 53 -4.26 -3.78 -4.05
C PHE A 53 -4.35 -5.24 -3.62
N GLU A 54 -3.34 -6.05 -3.95
CA GLU A 54 -3.23 -7.44 -3.51
C GLU A 54 -2.56 -7.57 -2.14
N ASN A 55 -2.07 -6.47 -1.55
CA ASN A 55 -1.48 -6.47 -0.23
C ASN A 55 -2.47 -6.96 0.83
N GLN A 56 -2.07 -8.01 1.56
CA GLN A 56 -2.95 -8.65 2.54
C GLN A 56 -3.26 -7.73 3.73
N ASP A 57 -2.33 -6.87 4.15
CA ASP A 57 -2.57 -5.92 5.24
C ASP A 57 -3.63 -4.89 4.85
N LEU A 58 -3.63 -4.42 3.61
CA LEU A 58 -4.67 -3.53 3.08
C LEU A 58 -6.02 -4.25 3.09
N LYS A 59 -6.10 -5.48 2.58
CA LYS A 59 -7.34 -6.27 2.58
C LYS A 59 -7.87 -6.50 3.99
N ASN A 60 -6.98 -6.85 4.92
CA ASN A 60 -7.30 -7.07 6.33
C ASN A 60 -7.79 -5.77 6.99
N ALA A 61 -7.12 -4.64 6.74
CA ALA A 61 -7.50 -3.33 7.27
C ALA A 61 -8.87 -2.88 6.73
N LEU A 62 -9.12 -3.01 5.43
CA LEU A 62 -10.42 -2.74 4.82
C LEU A 62 -11.52 -3.61 5.43
N SER A 63 -11.25 -4.91 5.62
CA SER A 63 -12.22 -5.82 6.25
C SER A 63 -12.52 -5.43 7.70
N ALA A 64 -11.49 -5.23 8.51
CA ALA A 64 -11.63 -4.90 9.93
C ALA A 64 -12.37 -3.57 10.15
N CYS A 65 -12.09 -2.56 9.33
CA CYS A 65 -12.68 -1.23 9.48
C CYS A 65 -14.16 -1.14 9.09
N LYS A 66 -14.75 -2.17 8.47
CA LYS A 66 -16.21 -2.26 8.29
C LYS A 66 -16.94 -2.43 9.63
N SER A 67 -16.27 -3.05 10.60
CA SER A 67 -16.82 -3.27 11.93
C SER A 67 -16.62 -2.08 12.87
N ASP A 68 -15.70 -1.17 12.56
CA ASP A 68 -15.49 0.07 13.33
C ASP A 68 -16.78 0.92 13.35
N PRO A 69 -17.24 1.43 14.51
CA PRO A 69 -18.49 2.19 14.59
C PRO A 69 -18.50 3.45 13.70
N LYS A 70 -17.39 4.20 13.66
CA LYS A 70 -17.29 5.43 12.86
C LYS A 70 -17.13 5.09 11.37
N GLY A 71 -16.35 4.05 11.05
CA GLY A 71 -16.21 3.53 9.70
C GLY A 71 -17.55 3.03 9.16
N ARG A 72 -18.31 2.28 9.95
CA ARG A 72 -19.64 1.79 9.57
C ARG A 72 -20.63 2.92 9.33
N ALA A 73 -20.65 3.92 10.21
CA ALA A 73 -21.49 5.11 10.02
C ALA A 73 -21.14 5.85 8.72
N ALA A 74 -19.85 6.03 8.42
CA ALA A 74 -19.38 6.62 7.17
C ALA A 74 -19.83 5.81 5.94
N LEU A 75 -19.69 4.48 5.97
CA LEU A 75 -20.15 3.62 4.87
C LEU A 75 -21.67 3.67 4.67
N THR A 76 -22.44 3.75 5.74
CA THR A 76 -23.90 3.95 5.67
C THR A 76 -24.23 5.31 5.06
N ALA A 77 -23.54 6.38 5.47
CA ALA A 77 -23.75 7.73 4.95
C ALA A 77 -23.42 7.82 3.44
N LEU A 78 -22.34 7.17 2.98
CA LEU A 78 -22.00 7.09 1.56
C LEU A 78 -23.15 6.51 0.73
N ARG A 79 -23.73 5.39 1.17
CA ARG A 79 -24.83 4.71 0.46
C ARG A 79 -26.13 5.51 0.49
N ALA A 80 -26.36 6.28 1.55
CA ALA A 80 -27.55 7.12 1.68
C ALA A 80 -27.51 8.35 0.76
N GLN A 81 -26.32 8.87 0.43
CA GLN A 81 -26.18 10.02 -0.45
C GLN A 81 -26.25 9.61 -1.92
N ALA A 82 -27.24 10.14 -2.65
CA ALA A 82 -27.44 9.83 -4.07
C ALA A 82 -26.18 10.08 -4.93
N THR A 83 -25.42 11.14 -4.64
CA THR A 83 -24.20 11.51 -5.37
C THR A 83 -22.98 10.65 -5.03
N CYS A 84 -23.02 9.86 -3.96
CA CYS A 84 -21.89 9.04 -3.48
C CYS A 84 -22.24 7.54 -3.42
N ARG A 85 -23.41 7.15 -3.94
CA ARG A 85 -23.92 5.77 -3.85
C ARG A 85 -22.98 4.75 -4.46
N ASP A 86 -22.36 5.10 -5.59
CA ASP A 86 -21.42 4.28 -6.34
C ASP A 86 -19.96 4.72 -6.10
N TYR A 87 -19.69 5.36 -4.97
CA TYR A 87 -18.35 5.85 -4.65
C TYR A 87 -17.36 4.68 -4.49
N GLU A 88 -16.28 4.75 -5.27
CA GLU A 88 -15.15 3.84 -5.19
C GLU A 88 -13.94 4.50 -4.53
N PHE A 89 -13.43 3.89 -3.46
CA PHE A 89 -12.22 4.38 -2.77
C PHE A 89 -10.97 4.40 -3.66
N LYS A 90 -11.00 3.63 -4.76
CA LYS A 90 -9.92 3.52 -5.73
C LYS A 90 -9.96 4.62 -6.79
N GLU A 91 -10.93 5.52 -6.76
CA GLU A 91 -11.03 6.60 -7.74
C GLU A 91 -10.51 7.92 -7.14
N ASP A 92 -9.77 8.69 -7.93
CA ASP A 92 -9.21 9.98 -7.50
C ASP A 92 -10.23 11.10 -7.66
N ASN A 93 -11.27 11.07 -6.83
CA ASN A 93 -12.42 11.94 -7.06
C ASN A 93 -12.41 13.22 -6.22
N GLY A 94 -11.34 13.48 -5.44
CA GLY A 94 -11.03 14.74 -4.74
C GLY A 94 -12.14 15.42 -3.91
N GLY A 95 -13.34 14.88 -3.82
CA GLY A 95 -14.57 15.63 -3.58
C GLY A 95 -15.34 15.20 -2.34
N LYS A 96 -16.59 15.67 -2.25
CA LYS A 96 -17.46 15.51 -1.07
C LYS A 96 -17.59 14.06 -0.57
N CYS A 97 -17.57 13.07 -1.46
CA CYS A 97 -17.62 11.67 -1.05
C CYS A 97 -16.37 11.20 -0.28
N ASN A 98 -15.19 11.78 -0.54
CA ASN A 98 -13.98 11.49 0.23
C ASN A 98 -14.12 11.97 1.69
N GLU A 99 -14.81 13.10 1.91
CA GLU A 99 -15.06 13.63 3.26
C GLU A 99 -15.99 12.70 4.04
N VAL A 100 -17.06 12.22 3.39
CA VAL A 100 -18.00 11.25 3.99
C VAL A 100 -17.30 9.92 4.26
N ALA A 101 -16.41 9.47 3.35
CA ALA A 101 -15.60 8.27 3.48
C ALA A 101 -14.47 8.38 4.53
N ALA A 102 -14.08 9.60 4.91
CA ALA A 102 -12.88 9.86 5.70
C ALA A 102 -12.83 9.09 7.03
N PRO A 103 -13.91 8.93 7.82
CA PRO A 103 -13.85 8.14 9.06
C PRO A 103 -13.49 6.67 8.83
N TYR A 104 -14.02 6.06 7.76
CA TYR A 104 -13.67 4.69 7.38
C TYR A 104 -12.22 4.59 6.93
N MET A 105 -11.79 5.48 6.02
CA MET A 105 -10.41 5.47 5.52
C MET A 105 -9.37 5.86 6.58
N LYS A 106 -9.76 6.64 7.59
CA LYS A 106 -8.95 6.93 8.77
C LYS A 106 -8.70 5.67 9.61
N CYS A 107 -9.71 4.83 9.81
CA CYS A 107 -9.51 3.53 10.45
C CYS A 107 -8.50 2.67 9.66
N VAL A 108 -8.66 2.60 8.34
CA VAL A 108 -7.76 1.82 7.47
C VAL A 108 -6.33 2.35 7.56
N ALA A 109 -6.15 3.67 7.49
CA ALA A 109 -4.85 4.31 7.67
C ALA A 109 -4.24 3.99 9.05
N GLY A 110 -5.05 3.97 10.11
CA GLY A 110 -4.61 3.58 11.46
C GLY A 110 -4.07 2.15 11.51
N LYS A 111 -4.79 1.20 10.94
CA LYS A 111 -4.36 -0.22 10.87
C LYS A 111 -3.09 -0.41 10.05
N LEU A 112 -2.88 0.40 9.02
CA LEU A 112 -1.67 0.36 8.18
C LEU A 112 -0.50 1.17 8.75
N GLY A 113 -0.68 1.83 9.90
CA GLY A 113 0.35 2.66 10.52
C GLY A 113 0.65 3.95 9.75
N TYR A 114 -0.33 4.48 9.01
CA TYR A 114 -0.22 5.70 8.22
C TYR A 114 -0.75 6.95 8.94
N LEU A 115 -1.03 6.85 10.24
CA LEU A 115 -1.42 8.01 11.05
C LEU A 115 -0.21 8.57 11.79
N LYS A 116 -0.14 9.90 11.88
CA LYS A 116 0.75 10.63 12.79
C LYS A 116 0.24 10.48 14.23
N ALA A 117 1.05 10.89 15.20
CA ALA A 117 0.67 10.88 16.62
C ALA A 117 -0.64 11.66 16.91
N GLY A 118 -0.88 12.76 16.20
CA GLY A 118 -2.13 13.54 16.28
C GLY A 118 -3.33 12.93 15.54
N GLY A 119 -3.19 11.73 14.98
CA GLY A 119 -4.25 11.02 14.27
C GLY A 119 -4.58 11.57 12.88
N SER A 120 -3.80 12.52 12.36
CA SER A 120 -3.85 12.95 10.96
C SER A 120 -3.08 11.98 10.05
N ILE A 121 -3.36 11.99 8.75
CA ILE A 121 -2.67 11.13 7.80
C ILE A 121 -1.21 11.56 7.59
N ASP A 122 -0.32 10.58 7.51
CA ASP A 122 1.06 10.75 7.11
C ASP A 122 1.22 10.47 5.61
N GLY A 123 0.91 11.49 4.80
CA GLY A 123 0.95 11.39 3.35
C GLY A 123 2.35 11.07 2.81
N ALA A 124 3.40 11.61 3.43
CA ALA A 124 4.77 11.35 3.02
C ALA A 124 5.13 9.86 3.19
N LYS A 125 4.77 9.27 4.34
CA LYS A 125 4.99 7.84 4.62
C LYS A 125 4.28 6.92 3.61
N ILE A 126 3.06 7.29 3.20
CA ILE A 126 2.29 6.53 2.20
C ILE A 126 2.99 6.58 0.84
N LEU A 127 3.32 7.79 0.39
CA LEU A 127 3.94 7.99 -0.92
C LEU A 127 5.33 7.38 -1.01
N ASP A 128 6.10 7.40 0.08
CA ASP A 128 7.38 6.70 0.17
C ASP A 128 7.20 5.18 0.07
N ARG A 129 6.20 4.62 0.75
CA ARG A 129 5.89 3.19 0.64
C ARG A 129 5.51 2.79 -0.80
N TYR A 130 4.68 3.57 -1.47
CA TYR A 130 4.35 3.32 -2.88
C TYR A 130 5.57 3.44 -3.79
N ARG A 131 6.43 4.43 -3.54
CA ARG A 131 7.70 4.59 -4.25
C ARG A 131 8.62 3.40 -4.05
N ASN A 132 8.72 2.87 -2.82
CA ASN A 132 9.55 1.70 -2.53
C ASN A 132 9.08 0.45 -3.29
N TYR A 133 7.77 0.29 -3.51
CA TYR A 133 7.27 -0.74 -4.42
C TYR A 133 7.73 -0.50 -5.86
N ALA A 134 7.65 0.73 -6.37
CA ALA A 134 8.17 1.06 -7.70
C ALA A 134 9.69 0.83 -7.82
N VAL A 135 10.47 1.15 -6.78
CA VAL A 135 11.92 0.89 -6.72
C VAL A 135 12.22 -0.60 -6.77
N SER A 136 11.44 -1.43 -6.08
CA SER A 136 11.61 -2.89 -6.09
C SER A 136 11.38 -3.51 -7.48
N LEU A 137 10.69 -2.79 -8.36
CA LEU A 137 10.43 -3.18 -9.75
C LEU A 137 11.50 -2.67 -10.73
N GLY A 138 12.42 -1.80 -10.28
CA GLY A 138 13.54 -1.29 -11.05
C GLY A 138 13.57 0.23 -11.23
N SER A 139 14.71 0.75 -11.69
CA SER A 139 14.95 2.20 -11.84
C SER A 139 13.97 2.88 -12.81
N ARG A 140 13.65 2.24 -13.94
CA ARG A 140 12.63 2.72 -14.88
C ARG A 140 11.28 2.94 -14.20
N CYS A 141 10.87 2.01 -13.33
CA CYS A 141 9.62 2.12 -12.60
C CYS A 141 9.61 3.25 -11.59
N ARG A 142 10.73 3.40 -10.86
CA ARG A 142 10.94 4.54 -9.96
C ARG A 142 10.82 5.87 -10.72
N ASP A 143 11.47 5.99 -11.88
CA ASP A 143 11.47 7.25 -12.64
C ASP A 143 10.08 7.59 -13.18
N LEU A 144 9.33 6.58 -13.65
CA LEU A 144 7.93 6.73 -14.05
C LEU A 144 7.03 7.12 -12.87
N TYR A 145 7.27 6.53 -11.69
CA TYR A 145 6.55 6.86 -10.47
C TYR A 145 6.84 8.29 -10.02
N ASP A 146 8.11 8.71 -10.01
CA ASP A 146 8.51 10.07 -9.60
C ASP A 146 7.94 11.12 -10.57
N SER A 147 7.91 10.84 -11.88
CA SER A 147 7.22 11.67 -12.87
C SER A 147 5.70 11.75 -12.64
N ALA A 148 5.06 10.60 -12.36
CA ALA A 148 3.64 10.55 -12.02
C ALA A 148 3.32 11.31 -10.73
N LEU A 149 4.20 11.27 -9.73
CA LEU A 149 4.08 12.02 -8.50
C LEU A 149 4.16 13.54 -8.75
N GLY A 150 5.00 13.98 -9.68
CA GLY A 150 5.03 15.37 -10.15
C GLY A 150 3.69 15.83 -10.74
N LYS A 151 3.01 14.97 -11.51
CA LYS A 151 1.69 15.25 -12.11
C LYS A 151 0.54 15.23 -11.08
N CYS A 152 0.54 14.24 -10.20
CA CYS A 152 -0.53 14.04 -9.21
C CYS A 152 -0.37 14.89 -7.94
N GLY A 153 0.81 15.50 -7.74
CA GLY A 153 1.18 16.20 -6.51
C GLY A 153 1.44 15.26 -5.33
N THR A 154 1.83 15.82 -4.19
CA THR A 154 2.21 15.03 -2.99
C THR A 154 1.17 15.05 -1.86
N THR A 155 0.12 15.87 -1.98
CA THR A 155 -0.92 15.98 -0.96
C THR A 155 -1.91 14.82 -1.04
N ILE A 156 -2.31 14.30 0.11
CA ILE A 156 -3.41 13.34 0.28
C ILE A 156 -4.47 13.97 1.18
N SER A 157 -5.59 14.36 0.59
CA SER A 157 -6.73 14.96 1.31
C SER A 157 -7.71 13.89 1.78
N ASN A 158 -8.39 14.13 2.91
CA ASN A 158 -9.51 13.32 3.40
C ASN A 158 -9.23 11.81 3.48
N TYR A 159 -8.00 11.42 3.78
CA TYR A 159 -7.57 10.02 3.83
C TYR A 159 -7.77 9.25 2.51
N ALA A 160 -7.87 9.94 1.36
CA ALA A 160 -8.09 9.36 0.04
C ALA A 160 -6.82 8.78 -0.60
N PHE A 161 -6.04 8.01 0.17
CA PHE A 161 -4.73 7.49 -0.27
C PHE A 161 -4.81 6.38 -1.33
N LEU A 162 -5.97 5.72 -1.47
CA LEU A 162 -6.23 4.77 -2.55
C LEU A 162 -6.60 5.48 -3.86
N GLY A 163 -7.38 6.56 -3.79
CA GLY A 163 -7.59 7.46 -4.94
C GLY A 163 -6.26 8.07 -5.42
N LYS A 164 -5.39 8.48 -4.49
CA LYS A 164 -4.04 8.94 -4.84
C LYS A 164 -3.24 7.93 -5.66
N LEU A 165 -3.31 6.65 -5.28
CA LEU A 165 -2.65 5.58 -6.02
C LEU A 165 -3.20 5.45 -7.46
N LYS A 166 -4.50 5.65 -7.65
CA LYS A 166 -5.11 5.63 -8.98
C LYS A 166 -4.61 6.76 -9.86
N CYS A 167 -4.48 7.97 -9.34
CA CYS A 167 -3.84 9.05 -10.09
C CYS A 167 -2.43 8.64 -10.52
N LEU A 168 -1.60 8.19 -9.57
CA LEU A 168 -0.21 7.81 -9.83
C LEU A 168 -0.10 6.72 -10.91
N THR A 169 -0.86 5.65 -10.78
CA THR A 169 -0.85 4.53 -11.74
C THR A 169 -1.42 4.92 -13.10
N THR A 170 -2.38 5.86 -13.16
CA THR A 170 -2.88 6.42 -14.42
C THR A 170 -1.82 7.30 -15.09
N ALA A 171 -1.15 8.16 -14.32
CA ALA A 171 -0.10 9.04 -14.82
C ALA A 171 1.16 8.26 -15.27
N ILE A 172 1.49 7.13 -14.63
CA ILE A 172 2.52 6.21 -15.13
C ILE A 172 2.17 5.76 -16.55
N ASN A 173 0.92 5.35 -16.80
CA ASN A 173 0.45 4.90 -18.11
C ASN A 173 0.60 5.97 -19.21
N GLN A 174 0.40 7.24 -18.83
CA GLN A 174 0.47 8.39 -19.74
C GLN A 174 1.90 8.93 -19.93
N SER A 175 2.89 8.35 -19.26
CA SER A 175 4.30 8.79 -19.32
C SER A 175 5.17 7.79 -20.09
N GLY A 176 4.54 6.82 -20.75
CA GLY A 176 5.18 5.79 -21.58
C GLY A 176 5.24 6.14 -23.04
#